data_AF-A0A7Y0AD33-F1
#
_entry.id   AF-A0A7Y0AD33-F1
#
_cell.length_a   1.000
_cell.length_b   1.000
_cell.length_c   1.000
_cell.angle_alpha   90.00
_cell.angle_beta   90.00
_cell.angle_gamma   90.00
#
_symmetry.space_group_name_H-M   'P 1'
#
loop_
_entity.id
_entity.type
_entity.pdbx_description
1 polymer ?
#
loop_
_entity_poly.entity_id
_entity_poly.type
_entity_poly.pdbx_seq_one_letter_code
_entity_poly.pdbx_strand_id
1 'polypeptide(L)'
;MELLLTFTNKTSSTQEFTFSNQSRKAELLGLQVVNQAGQRVLPTHNLLIKPAQSNSNSQFLAAGDTFSYLLKGIVTEYGLEFPGALFELQLGEPYQLQFYYAGQKSNQTILTI
;
A
#
# COMPACT_ATOMS: atom_id res chain seq x y z
N MET A 1 3.20 12.86 -0.85
CA MET A 1 3.80 11.84 0.02
C MET A 1 4.06 10.60 -0.81
N GLU A 2 5.23 9.98 -0.64
CA GLU A 2 5.63 8.82 -1.43
C GLU A 2 6.07 7.69 -0.50
N LEU A 3 5.54 6.48 -0.72
CA LEU A 3 5.90 5.26 -0.01
C LEU A 3 6.52 4.26 -0.99
N LEU A 4 7.79 3.91 -0.77
CA LEU A 4 8.44 2.86 -1.54
C LEU A 4 8.11 1.49 -0.92
N LEU A 5 7.44 0.64 -1.69
CA LEU A 5 7.18 -0.75 -1.33
C LEU A 5 8.19 -1.65 -2.06
N THR A 6 9.00 -2.38 -1.31
CA THR A 6 9.95 -3.35 -1.87
C THR A 6 9.55 -4.77 -1.46
N PHE A 7 9.37 -5.61 -2.46
CA PHE A 7 9.11 -7.04 -2.32
C PHE A 7 10.41 -7.77 -2.64
N THR A 8 10.81 -8.70 -1.78
CA THR A 8 12.04 -9.49 -1.95
C THR A 8 11.70 -10.96 -1.92
N ASN A 9 12.14 -11.72 -2.92
CA ASN A 9 12.06 -13.17 -2.86
C ASN A 9 13.16 -13.71 -1.93
N LYS A 10 12.77 -14.07 -0.71
CA LYS A 10 13.69 -14.65 0.30
C LYS A 10 13.88 -16.16 0.18
N THR A 11 13.21 -16.81 -0.78
CA THR A 11 13.36 -18.24 -1.00
C THR A 11 14.57 -18.54 -1.88
N SER A 12 15.02 -19.79 -1.89
CA SER A 12 16.13 -20.25 -2.75
C SER A 12 15.71 -20.58 -4.18
N SER A 13 14.43 -20.46 -4.52
CA SER A 13 13.88 -20.75 -5.85
C SER A 13 13.22 -19.53 -6.46
N THR A 14 13.11 -19.51 -7.79
CA THR A 14 12.31 -18.51 -8.50
C THR A 14 10.84 -18.62 -8.08
N GLN A 15 10.22 -17.48 -7.77
CA GLN A 15 8.81 -17.39 -7.38
C GLN A 15 8.04 -16.58 -8.41
N GLU A 16 6.84 -17.03 -8.75
CA GLU A 16 5.88 -16.16 -9.44
C GLU A 16 5.46 -15.04 -8.48
N PHE A 17 5.56 -13.80 -8.94
CA PHE A 17 5.18 -12.62 -8.21
C PHE A 17 4.08 -11.87 -8.96
N THR A 18 2.92 -11.78 -8.31
CA THR A 18 1.71 -11.20 -8.90
C THR A 18 1.28 -9.98 -8.11
N PHE A 19 1.84 -8.83 -8.44
CA PHE A 19 1.41 -7.55 -7.90
C PHE A 19 0.81 -6.70 -9.01
N SER A 20 -0.46 -6.33 -8.85
CA SER A 20 -1.11 -5.37 -9.73
C SER A 20 -1.77 -4.28 -8.89
N ASN A 21 -1.36 -3.04 -9.14
CA ASN A 21 -2.02 -1.85 -8.61
C ASN A 21 -2.73 -1.05 -9.72
N GLN A 22 -3.05 -1.67 -10.85
CA GLN A 22 -3.70 -0.99 -11.99
C GLN A 22 -5.08 -0.43 -11.62
N SER A 23 -5.81 -1.11 -10.73
CA SER A 23 -7.09 -0.62 -10.20
C SER A 23 -6.93 0.36 -9.02
N ARG A 24 -5.70 0.75 -8.68
CA ARG A 24 -5.32 1.44 -7.44
C ARG A 24 -5.78 0.71 -6.17
N LYS A 25 -5.98 -0.60 -6.33
CA LYS A 25 -6.49 -1.54 -5.33
C LYS A 25 -5.45 -1.94 -4.30
N ALA A 26 -4.18 -2.04 -4.67
CA ALA A 26 -3.13 -2.47 -3.75
C ALA A 26 -2.87 -1.39 -2.68
N GLU A 27 -2.99 -0.11 -3.06
CA GLU A 27 -2.97 1.04 -2.13
C GLU A 27 -4.11 0.91 -1.11
N LEU A 28 -5.32 0.59 -1.59
CA LEU A 28 -6.54 0.47 -0.80
C LEU A 28 -6.62 -0.82 0.05
N LEU A 29 -6.05 -1.93 -0.40
CA LEU A 29 -6.18 -3.24 0.24
C LEU A 29 -4.99 -3.61 1.11
N GLY A 30 -3.79 -3.14 0.76
CA GLY A 30 -2.57 -3.45 1.50
C GLY A 30 -2.23 -2.39 2.54
N LEU A 31 -2.53 -1.10 2.30
CA LEU A 31 -2.18 -0.06 3.26
C LEU A 31 -3.07 -0.15 4.52
N GLN A 32 -2.41 -0.24 5.66
CA GLN A 32 -2.99 -0.13 6.98
C GLN A 32 -2.52 1.19 7.58
N VAL A 33 -3.49 2.02 7.94
CA VAL A 33 -3.28 3.26 8.70
C VAL A 33 -3.81 3.01 10.10
N VAL A 34 -2.97 3.21 11.11
CA VAL A 34 -3.28 2.89 12.51
C VAL A 34 -2.99 4.11 13.37
N ASN A 35 -3.96 4.51 14.21
CA ASN A 35 -3.80 5.62 15.14
C ASN A 35 -2.97 5.21 16.38
N GLN A 36 -2.69 6.15 17.28
CA GLN A 36 -1.94 5.88 18.51
C GLN A 36 -2.62 4.85 19.43
N ALA A 37 -3.95 4.75 19.38
CA ALA A 37 -4.70 3.76 20.14
C ALA A 37 -4.64 2.34 19.55
N GLY A 38 -3.90 2.13 18.45
CA GLY A 38 -3.82 0.84 17.76
C GLY A 38 -5.05 0.53 16.90
N GLN A 39 -5.92 1.50 16.67
CA GLN A 39 -7.14 1.32 15.87
C GLN A 39 -6.86 1.61 14.41
N ARG A 40 -7.40 0.76 13.53
CA ARG A 40 -7.30 0.94 12.09
C ARG A 40 -8.22 2.09 11.63
N VAL A 41 -7.64 3.06 10.93
CA VAL A 41 -8.39 4.09 10.20
C VAL A 41 -8.81 3.52 8.85
N LEU A 42 -10.11 3.52 8.58
CA LEU A 42 -10.66 3.09 7.31
C LEU A 42 -10.84 4.29 6.38
N PRO A 43 -10.66 4.14 5.06
CA PRO A 43 -10.87 5.23 4.14
C PRO A 43 -12.36 5.56 4.00
N THR A 44 -12.72 6.85 3.94
CA THR A 44 -14.11 7.32 3.82
C THR A 44 -14.63 7.26 2.39
N HIS A 45 -13.74 7.44 1.41
CA HIS A 45 -14.03 7.21 0.00
C HIS A 45 -13.27 5.96 -0.48
N ASN A 46 -13.95 5.05 -1.16
CA ASN A 46 -13.34 3.83 -1.70
C ASN A 46 -13.91 3.54 -3.09
N LEU A 47 -13.56 4.37 -4.07
CA LEU A 47 -14.01 4.19 -5.45
C LEU A 47 -13.10 3.16 -6.14
N LEU A 48 -13.55 1.90 -6.10
CA LEU A 48 -12.92 0.80 -6.81
C LEU A 48 -13.26 0.83 -8.30
N ILE A 49 -12.49 1.56 -9.09
CA ILE A 49 -12.55 1.43 -10.55
C ILE A 49 -11.81 0.14 -10.93
N LYS A 50 -12.56 -0.96 -11.09
CA LYS A 50 -12.03 -2.19 -11.67
C LYS A 50 -11.74 -1.93 -13.16
N PRO A 51 -10.48 -2.02 -13.63
CA PRO A 51 -10.21 -1.95 -15.06
C PRO A 51 -10.90 -3.13 -15.76
N ALA A 52 -11.44 -2.88 -16.94
CA ALA A 52 -12.17 -3.87 -17.74
C ALA A 52 -11.30 -5.06 -18.18
N GLN A 53 -9.97 -4.89 -18.19
CA GLN A 53 -8.99 -5.94 -18.42
C GLN A 53 -7.96 -5.95 -17.29
N SER A 54 -7.75 -7.12 -16.70
CA SER A 54 -6.67 -7.38 -15.76
C SER A 54 -5.41 -7.74 -16.56
N ASN A 55 -4.54 -6.76 -16.81
CA ASN A 55 -3.20 -7.07 -17.29
C ASN A 55 -2.37 -7.50 -16.07
N SER A 56 -2.61 -8.72 -15.58
CA SER A 56 -1.72 -9.35 -14.62
C SER A 56 -0.45 -9.71 -15.36
N ASN A 57 0.51 -8.78 -15.42
CA ASN A 57 1.88 -9.14 -15.74
C ASN A 57 2.39 -9.93 -14.55
N SER A 58 2.19 -11.25 -14.58
CA SER A 58 2.92 -12.17 -13.72
C SER A 58 4.39 -12.03 -14.08
N GLN A 59 5.19 -11.58 -13.12
CA GLN A 59 6.63 -11.53 -13.26
C GLN A 59 7.23 -12.60 -12.35
N PHE A 60 8.36 -13.16 -12.74
CA PHE A 60 9.09 -14.11 -11.91
C PHE A 60 10.22 -13.37 -11.19
N LEU A 61 10.32 -13.53 -9.88
CA LEU A 61 11.45 -13.03 -9.09
C LEU A 61 12.38 -14.20 -8.80
N ALA A 62 13.63 -14.13 -9.26
CA ALA A 62 14.64 -15.14 -8.89
C ALA A 62 14.95 -15.07 -7.39
N ALA A 63 15.70 -16.05 -6.88
CA ALA A 63 16.12 -16.06 -5.49
C ALA A 63 16.94 -14.79 -5.17
N GLY A 64 16.50 -14.02 -4.17
CA GLY A 64 17.13 -12.75 -3.77
C GLY A 64 16.69 -11.52 -4.57
N ASP A 65 15.96 -11.69 -5.69
CA ASP A 65 15.51 -10.55 -6.49
C ASP A 65 14.46 -9.71 -5.76
N THR A 66 14.37 -8.46 -6.22
CA THR A 66 13.42 -7.49 -5.67
C THR A 66 12.55 -6.85 -6.74
N PHE A 67 11.31 -6.56 -6.38
CA PHE A 67 10.43 -5.68 -7.12
C PHE A 67 10.10 -4.47 -6.24
N SER A 68 10.15 -3.28 -6.82
CA SER A 68 9.81 -2.05 -6.10
C SER A 68 8.65 -1.32 -6.76
N TYR A 69 7.74 -0.83 -5.94
CA TYR A 69 6.58 -0.05 -6.34
C TYR A 69 6.51 1.24 -5.53
N LEU A 70 6.36 2.38 -6.22
CA LEU A 70 6.21 3.67 -5.57
C LEU A 70 4.73 4.02 -5.44
N LEU A 71 4.21 3.93 -4.22
CA LEU A 71 2.89 4.34 -3.83
C LEU A 71 2.87 5.86 -3.61
N LYS A 72 2.06 6.58 -4.39
CA LYS A 72 1.98 8.05 -4.34
C LYS A 72 0.63 8.51 -3.81
N GLY A 73 0.66 9.27 -2.72
CA GLY A 73 -0.51 9.93 -2.14
C GLY A 73 -0.26 11.43 -1.94
N ILE A 74 -1.31 12.16 -1.60
CA ILE A 74 -1.30 13.58 -1.28
C ILE A 74 -1.67 13.71 0.20
N VAL A 75 -0.84 14.44 0.95
CA VAL A 75 -1.19 14.84 2.31
C VAL A 75 -1.92 16.18 2.20
N THR A 76 -3.13 16.23 2.73
CA THR A 76 -4.03 17.39 2.69
C THR A 76 -4.41 17.79 4.12
N GLU A 77 -5.09 18.93 4.27
CA GLU A 77 -5.61 19.36 5.57
C GLU A 77 -6.68 18.40 6.16
N TYR A 78 -7.28 17.55 5.32
CA TYR A 78 -8.30 16.57 5.72
C TYR A 78 -7.73 15.18 5.99
N GLY A 79 -6.50 14.91 5.55
CA GLY A 79 -5.86 13.62 5.75
C GLY A 79 -4.95 13.17 4.61
N LEU A 80 -4.85 11.85 4.44
CA LEU A 80 -4.03 11.21 3.42
C LEU A 80 -4.90 10.72 2.26
N GLU A 81 -4.76 11.37 1.12
CA GLU A 81 -5.49 11.06 -0.11
C GLU A 81 -4.65 10.20 -1.05
N PHE A 82 -5.24 9.11 -1.52
CA PHE A 82 -4.76 8.36 -2.67
C PHE A 82 -5.79 8.46 -3.78
N PRO A 83 -5.40 8.20 -5.03
CA PRO A 83 -6.38 8.30 -6.09
C PRO A 83 -7.44 7.17 -5.97
N GLY A 84 -8.60 7.50 -5.38
CA GLY A 84 -9.69 6.56 -5.06
C GLY A 84 -9.86 6.25 -3.57
N ALA A 85 -9.01 6.80 -2.69
CA ALA A 85 -9.06 6.64 -1.23
C ALA A 85 -8.84 7.95 -0.48
N LEU A 86 -9.60 8.20 0.58
CA LEU A 86 -9.28 9.26 1.53
C LEU A 86 -9.25 8.67 2.94
N PHE A 87 -8.10 8.72 3.60
CA PHE A 87 -8.00 8.47 5.03
C PHE A 87 -8.13 9.82 5.73
N GLU A 88 -9.23 10.02 6.45
CA GLU A 88 -9.41 11.20 7.28
C GLU A 88 -8.54 11.08 8.53
N LEU A 89 -7.63 12.03 8.71
CA LEU A 89 -6.59 11.99 9.73
C LEU A 89 -6.52 13.35 10.42
N GLN A 90 -6.31 13.35 11.73
CA GLN A 90 -6.23 14.57 12.52
C GLN A 90 -4.83 15.19 12.42
N LEU A 91 -4.78 16.50 12.24
CA LEU A 91 -3.56 17.30 12.22
C LEU A 91 -2.75 17.13 13.51
N GLY A 92 -1.43 16.97 13.37
CA GLY A 92 -0.52 16.80 14.50
C GLY A 92 -0.56 15.43 15.20
N GLU A 93 -1.51 14.55 14.86
CA GLU A 93 -1.50 13.17 15.35
C GLU A 93 -0.54 12.29 14.53
N PRO A 94 0.28 11.44 15.17
CA PRO A 94 1.09 10.47 14.44
C PRO A 94 0.28 9.20 14.13
N TYR A 95 0.38 8.77 12.88
CA TYR A 95 -0.24 7.56 12.37
C TYR A 95 0.83 6.57 11.91
N GLN A 96 0.64 5.30 12.25
CA GLN A 96 1.48 4.22 11.74
C GLN A 96 0.95 3.74 10.40
N LEU A 97 1.84 3.70 9.41
CA LEU A 97 1.58 3.17 8.08
C LEU A 97 2.29 1.83 7.93
N GLN A 98 1.56 0.81 7.49
CA GLN A 98 2.09 -0.52 7.21
C GLN A 98 1.42 -1.10 5.97
N PHE A 99 2.17 -1.80 5.13
CA PHE A 99 1.62 -2.49 3.98
C PHE A 99 1.44 -3.98 4.27
N TYR A 100 0.33 -4.55 3.83
CA TYR A 100 -0.01 -5.96 3.95
C TYR A 100 -0.20 -6.57 2.56
N TYR A 101 0.50 -7.66 2.29
CA TYR A 101 0.42 -8.35 1.01
C TYR A 101 0.66 -9.85 1.18
N ALA A 102 -0.23 -10.66 0.60
CA ALA A 102 -0.12 -12.13 0.59
C ALA A 102 0.20 -12.75 1.96
N GLY A 103 -0.43 -12.27 3.04
CA GLY A 103 -0.19 -12.80 4.38
C GLY A 103 0.89 -12.05 5.19
N GLN A 104 1.72 -11.23 4.52
CA GLN A 104 2.92 -10.63 5.09
C GLN A 104 2.75 -9.14 5.35
N LYS A 105 3.40 -8.65 6.41
CA LYS A 105 3.46 -7.23 6.79
C LYS A 105 4.80 -6.62 6.41
N SER A 106 4.79 -5.39 5.90
CA SER A 106 5.99 -4.60 5.71
C SER A 106 6.51 -4.03 7.03
N ASN A 107 7.66 -3.37 6.98
CA ASN A 107 8.09 -2.43 8.01
C ASN A 107 7.04 -1.33 8.20
N GLN A 108 7.04 -0.72 9.38
CA GLN A 108 6.17 0.40 9.71
C GLN A 108 6.91 1.72 9.49
N THR A 109 6.16 2.74 9.08
CA THR A 109 6.63 4.13 9.08
C THR A 109 5.61 5.02 9.79
N ILE A 110 6.03 6.17 10.28
CA ILE A 110 5.17 7.13 10.96
C ILE A 110 4.88 8.29 10.00
N LEU A 111 3.60 8.65 9.90
CA LEU A 111 3.13 9.85 9.22
C LEU A 111 2.54 10.81 10.24
N THR A 112 2.92 12.07 10.15
CA THR A 112 2.25 13.19 10.83
C THR A 112 1.87 14.20 9.77
N ILE A 113 0.64 14.71 9.86
CA ILE A 113 0.07 15.71 8.95
C ILE A 113 0.26 17.10 9.54
#